data_AF-A0A150IIV9-F1
#
_entry.id   AF-A0A150IIV9-F1
#
_cell.length_a   1.000
_cell.length_b   1.000
_cell.length_c   1.000
_cell.angle_alpha   90.00
_cell.angle_beta   90.00
_cell.angle_gamma   90.00
#
_symmetry.space_group_name_H-M   'P 1'
#
loop_
_entity.id
_entity.type
_entity.pdbx_description
1 polymer ?
#
loop_
_entity_poly.entity_id
_entity_poly.type
_entity_poly.pdbx_seq_one_letter_code
_entity_poly.pdbx_strand_id
1 'polypeptide(L)' 'MGSISLNISNKLYHKFELFCEKLGTTPDEEIETFILSVLDDDKEITDEYKQKLDNIRKGKFIKVNNFAEHFGL' A
#
# COMPACT_ATOMS: atom_id res chain seq x y z
N MET A 1 -7.19 12.31 -20.39
CA MET A 1 -7.01 10.98 -19.79
C MET A 1 -7.33 9.95 -20.86
N GLY A 2 -6.48 8.95 -21.04
CA GLY A 2 -6.81 7.81 -21.91
C GLY A 2 -7.86 6.92 -21.26
N SER A 3 -8.67 6.22 -22.04
CA SER A 3 -9.54 5.16 -21.53
C SER A 3 -8.93 3.80 -21.81
N ILE A 4 -9.05 2.89 -20.84
CA ILE A 4 -8.63 1.49 -20.97
C ILE A 4 -9.88 0.64 -20.82
N SER A 5 -10.00 -0.41 -21.62
CA SER A 5 -11.06 -1.41 -21.51
C SER A 5 -10.45 -2.73 -21.07
N LEU A 6 -11.00 -3.32 -20.00
CA LEU A 6 -10.58 -4.60 -19.44
C LEU A 6 -11.75 -5.57 -19.54
N ASN A 7 -11.48 -6.81 -19.93
CA ASN A 7 -12.48 -7.87 -19.94
C ASN A 7 -12.30 -8.74 -18.69
N ILE A 8 -13.27 -8.67 -17.78
CA ILE A 8 -13.26 -9.36 -16.50
C ILE A 8 -14.62 -10.01 -16.29
N SER A 9 -14.64 -11.20 -15.67
CA SER A 9 -15.89 -11.86 -15.31
C SER A 9 -16.75 -10.97 -14.40
N ASN A 10 -18.02 -10.73 -14.77
CA ASN A 10 -18.96 -9.92 -13.98
C ASN A 10 -19.03 -10.37 -12.51
N LYS A 11 -19.01 -11.68 -12.26
CA LYS A 11 -19.06 -12.24 -10.89
C LYS A 11 -17.81 -11.90 -10.09
N LEU A 12 -16.64 -11.85 -10.75
CA LEU A 12 -15.38 -11.48 -10.11
C LEU A 12 -15.34 -9.96 -9.88
N TYR A 13 -15.73 -9.17 -10.87
CA TYR A 13 -15.77 -7.72 -10.76
C TYR A 13 -16.69 -7.26 -9.63
N HIS A 14 -17.87 -7.87 -9.51
CA HIS A 14 -18.78 -7.54 -8.40
C HIS A 14 -18.20 -7.85 -7.01
N LYS A 15 -17.44 -8.94 -6.86
CA LYS A 15 -16.73 -9.22 -5.60
C LYS A 15 -15.65 -8.18 -5.31
N PHE A 16 -15.00 -7.67 -6.34
CA PHE A 16 -13.99 -6.64 -6.24
C PHE A 16 -14.60 -5.28 -5.86
N GLU A 17 -15.74 -4.91 -6.45
CA GLU A 17 -16.49 -3.71 -6.05
C GLU A 17 -16.83 -3.72 -4.55
N LEU A 18 -17.36 -4.83 -4.04
CA LEU A 18 -17.66 -5.00 -2.61
C LEU A 18 -16.41 -4.96 -1.72
N PHE A 19 -15.23 -5.27 -2.27
CA PHE A 19 -13.96 -5.16 -1.57
C PHE A 19 -13.52 -3.70 -1.49
N CYS A 20 -13.57 -2.96 -2.60
CA CYS A 20 -13.25 -1.52 -2.65
C CYS A 20 -14.17 -0.72 -1.71
N GLU A 21 -15.48 -1.00 -1.71
CA GLU A 21 -16.44 -0.35 -0.81
C GLU A 21 -16.08 -0.51 0.68
N LYS A 22 -15.59 -1.71 1.06
CA LYS A 22 -15.17 -1.97 2.44
C LYS A 22 -13.90 -1.22 2.83
N LEU A 23 -13.04 -0.92 1.87
CA LEU A 23 -11.82 -0.14 2.06
C LEU A 23 -12.06 1.36 1.95
N GLY A 24 -13.22 1.78 1.44
CA GLY A 24 -13.53 3.19 1.18
C GLY A 24 -12.82 3.72 -0.07
N THR A 25 -12.51 2.85 -1.03
CA THR A 25 -11.84 3.17 -2.29
C THR A 25 -12.70 2.80 -3.49
N THR A 26 -12.32 3.22 -4.69
CA THR A 26 -13.01 2.85 -5.93
C THR A 26 -12.25 1.76 -6.71
N PRO A 27 -12.93 1.00 -7.60
CA PRO A 27 -12.27 -0.04 -8.41
C PRO A 27 -11.11 0.48 -9.27
N ASP A 28 -11.24 1.68 -9.84
CA ASP A 28 -10.19 2.33 -10.63
C ASP A 28 -8.98 2.72 -9.78
N GLU A 29 -9.18 3.29 -8.59
CA GLU A 29 -8.11 3.60 -7.64
C GLU A 29 -7.34 2.34 -7.21
N GLU A 30 -8.05 1.25 -6.92
CA GLU A 30 -7.45 -0.02 -6.52
C GLU A 30 -6.74 -0.73 -7.68
N ILE A 31 -7.29 -0.67 -8.91
CA ILE A 31 -6.63 -1.21 -10.10
C ILE A 31 -5.35 -0.43 -10.40
N GLU A 32 -5.38 0.90 -10.32
CA GLU A 32 -4.21 1.74 -10.50
C GLU A 32 -3.17 1.46 -9.42
N THR A 33 -3.57 1.41 -8.15
CA THR A 33 -2.70 1.07 -7.02
C THR A 33 -2.09 -0.32 -7.18
N PHE A 34 -2.87 -1.31 -7.63
CA PHE A 34 -2.38 -2.65 -7.90
C PHE A 34 -1.34 -2.64 -9.02
N ILE A 35 -1.65 -2.03 -10.16
CA ILE A 35 -0.71 -1.92 -11.29
C ILE A 35 0.57 -1.21 -10.85
N LEU A 36 0.46 -0.12 -10.09
CA LEU A 36 1.61 0.56 -9.50
C LEU A 36 2.37 -0.38 -8.57
N SER A 37 1.73 -1.11 -7.66
CA SER A 37 2.46 -2.05 -6.79
C SER A 37 3.21 -3.13 -7.56
N VAL A 38 2.65 -3.63 -8.67
CA VAL A 38 3.27 -4.67 -9.50
C VAL A 38 4.40 -4.12 -10.37
N LEU A 39 4.27 -2.88 -10.86
CA LEU A 39 5.24 -2.26 -11.78
C LEU A 39 6.28 -1.38 -11.08
N ASP A 40 5.93 -0.73 -9.96
CA ASP A 40 6.85 -0.01 -9.09
C ASP A 40 7.57 -0.94 -8.09
N ASP A 41 7.22 -2.23 -8.02
CA ASP A 41 8.12 -3.25 -7.44
C ASP A 41 9.43 -3.38 -8.26
N ASP A 42 9.47 -2.85 -9.50
CA ASP A 42 10.67 -2.62 -10.31
C ASP A 42 11.30 -1.23 -10.12
N LYS A 43 10.78 -0.36 -9.23
CA LYS A 43 11.72 0.55 -8.56
C LYS A 43 12.54 -0.37 -7.70
N GLU A 44 13.73 -0.72 -8.22
CA GLU A 44 14.85 -1.28 -7.47
C GLU A 44 14.59 -0.98 -6.00
N ILE A 45 14.34 -2.00 -5.17
CA ILE A 45 14.28 -1.76 -3.72
C ILE A 45 15.56 -1.01 -3.42
N THR A 46 15.46 0.32 -3.30
CA THR A 46 16.65 1.15 -3.47
C THR A 46 17.55 0.74 -2.33
N ASP A 47 18.86 0.73 -2.54
CA ASP A 47 19.74 0.34 -1.44
C ASP A 47 19.45 1.18 -0.18
N GLU A 48 18.93 2.40 -0.37
CA GLU A 48 18.34 3.25 0.66
C GLU A 48 17.10 2.64 1.36
N TYR A 49 16.10 2.15 0.63
CA TYR A 49 14.93 1.50 1.24
C TYR A 49 15.30 0.18 1.92
N LYS A 50 16.19 -0.63 1.32
CA LYS A 50 16.76 -1.82 1.98
C LYS A 50 17.47 -1.43 3.27
N GLN A 51 18.31 -0.40 3.26
CA GLN A 51 19.00 0.10 4.46
C GLN A 51 18.02 0.60 5.52
N LYS A 52 16.96 1.32 5.15
CA LYS A 52 15.92 1.76 6.10
C LYS A 52 15.25 0.57 6.78
N LEU A 53 14.86 -0.44 6.02
CA LEU A 53 14.29 -1.68 6.58
C LEU A 53 15.28 -2.43 7.46
N ASP A 54 16.55 -2.52 7.06
CA ASP A 54 17.59 -3.18 7.85
C ASP A 54 17.88 -2.45 9.16
N ASN A 55 17.90 -1.11 9.12
CA ASN A 55 18.04 -0.26 10.29
C ASN A 55 16.85 -0.40 11.24
N ILE A 56 15.63 -0.50 10.70
CA ILE A 56 14.43 -0.77 11.49
C ILE A 56 14.57 -2.16 12.14
N ARG A 57 14.85 -3.22 11.37
CA ARG A 57 14.95 -4.60 11.89
C ARG A 57 16.04 -4.78 12.96
N LYS A 58 17.15 -4.06 12.83
CA LYS A 58 18.27 -4.07 13.80
C LYS A 58 18.06 -3.06 14.94
N GLY A 59 17.06 -2.19 14.83
CA GLY A 59 16.73 -1.17 15.82
C GLY A 59 16.23 -1.80 17.11
N LYS A 60 16.72 -1.29 18.25
CA LYS A 60 16.16 -1.59 19.57
C LYS A 60 15.05 -0.61 19.86
N PHE A 61 13.82 -0.99 19.52
CA PHE A 61 12.66 -0.14 19.80
C PHE A 61 12.22 -0.24 21.25
N ILE A 62 11.88 0.91 21.82
CA ILE A 62 11.24 1.01 23.12
C ILE A 62 9.75 1.15 22.87
N LYS A 63 8.94 0.34 23.56
CA LYS A 63 7.49 0.48 23.48
C LYS A 63 7.08 1.76 24.21
N VAL A 64 6.56 2.72 23.46
CA VAL A 64 6.00 3.96 23.99
C VAL A 64 4.48 3.81 24.04
N ASN A 65 3.91 3.86 25.25
CA ASN A 65 2.46 3.77 25.44
C ASN A 65 1.76 5.14 25.26
N ASN A 66 2.49 6.23 25.47
CA ASN A 66 2.01 7.60 25.31
C ASN A 66 3.15 8.48 24.79
N PHE A 67 3.01 9.01 23.58
CA PHE A 67 4.04 9.82 22.93
C PHE A 67 4.17 11.21 23.56
N ALA A 68 3.07 11.82 24.00
CA ALA A 68 3.07 13.12 24.67
C ALA A 68 3.87 13.06 25.98
N GLU A 69 3.65 12.00 26.76
CA GLU A 69 4.37 11.78 28.02
C GLU A 69 5.86 11.46 27.80
N HIS A 70 6.19 10.69 26.75
CA HIS A 70 7.56 10.26 26.51
C HIS A 70 8.43 11.30 25.80
N PHE A 71 7.83 12.17 24.97
CA PHE A 71 8.55 13.17 24.17
C PHE A 71 8.20 14.62 24.52
N GLY A 72 7.31 14.86 25.48
CA GLY A 72 6.93 16.20 25.95
C GLY A 72 6.14 17.03 24.92
N LEU A 73 5.34 16.36 24.08
CA LEU A 73 4.50 16.97 23.05
C LEU A 73 3.10 17.33 23.56
#